data_AF-A0A521RZU3-F1
#
_entry.id   AF-A0A521RZU3-F1
#
_cell.length_a   1.000
_cell.length_b   1.000
_cell.length_c   1.000
_cell.angle_alpha   90.00
_cell.angle_beta   90.00
_cell.angle_gamma   90.00
#
_symmetry.space_group_name_H-M   'P 1'
#
loop_
_entity.id
_entity.type
_entity.pdbx_description
1 polymer ?
#
loop_
_entity_poly.entity_id
_entity_poly.type
_entity_poly.pdbx_seq_one_letter_code
_entity_poly.pdbx_strand_id
1 'polypeptide(L)'
;MVADFRRAFDGPAVFWDPEREERIVTEPRDVAGWLELPTGRIAIHDPGYEFAPDPVDRDVPPGSYPIDLALRSWRGQDGVVSPPGLIAAVRVRLRPGRPERFVPVRSALRAGDLDIGVDSGLVSVFDRALLPVLAGRAILDAMPETATGTPGGTIEAAVWPAAAGGVFVSSAGMGDGGYRAWWGEAADAETVELIVDFGLLEHSLWRTIEIPAAALLGGAARLRLALLGTGLELEPVPFESIGIPDVWIPAARAVSVRRPAGQHCEFSLCDADGEWVAGPAKVELVPGPWFEVFDREQVERAAVLRVRIHEGTAPHEPLEP
;
A
#
# COMPACT_ATOMS: atom_id res chain seq x y z
N MET A 1 4.98 14.27 -2.98
CA MET A 1 6.28 13.70 -3.42
C MET A 1 5.96 12.29 -3.85
N VAL A 2 6.16 11.89 -5.11
CA VAL A 2 5.90 10.50 -5.48
C VAL A 2 6.87 9.64 -4.70
N ALA A 3 6.36 8.61 -4.04
CA ALA A 3 7.16 7.55 -3.46
C ALA A 3 8.12 7.02 -4.52
N ASP A 4 9.42 7.25 -4.38
CA ASP A 4 10.38 6.66 -5.30
C ASP A 4 10.60 5.20 -4.90
N PHE A 5 9.60 4.34 -5.17
CA PHE A 5 9.67 2.90 -4.94
C PHE A 5 10.89 2.29 -5.61
N ARG A 6 11.40 2.89 -6.69
CA ARG A 6 12.64 2.46 -7.34
C ARG A 6 13.83 2.43 -6.40
N ARG A 7 13.86 3.29 -5.37
CA ARG A 7 14.95 3.28 -4.39
C ARG A 7 15.11 1.90 -3.76
N ALA A 8 14.03 1.12 -3.63
CA ALA A 8 14.08 -0.24 -3.12
C ALA A 8 14.78 -1.24 -4.06
N PHE A 9 14.87 -0.90 -5.36
CA PHE A 9 15.35 -1.79 -6.41
C PHE A 9 16.65 -1.32 -7.11
N ASP A 10 17.02 -0.05 -6.97
CA ASP A 10 18.22 0.53 -7.62
C ASP A 10 19.47 0.42 -6.72
N GLY A 11 19.30 0.07 -5.45
CA GLY A 11 20.38 -0.12 -4.48
C GLY A 11 19.85 -0.21 -3.05
N PRO A 12 20.74 -0.34 -2.04
CA PRO A 12 20.31 -0.30 -0.65
C PRO A 12 19.58 1.02 -0.32
N ALA A 13 18.38 0.92 0.24
CA ALA A 13 17.58 2.09 0.62
C ALA A 13 16.95 1.91 1.99
N VAL A 14 16.70 3.03 2.66
CA VAL A 14 16.07 3.04 3.99
C VAL A 14 14.65 3.55 3.85
N PHE A 15 13.73 2.77 4.38
CA PHE A 15 12.31 3.06 4.51
C PHE A 15 11.94 3.06 6.00
N TRP A 16 10.87 3.79 6.34
CA TRP A 16 10.30 3.77 7.69
C TRP A 16 9.10 2.84 7.70
N ASP A 17 9.03 1.93 8.65
CA ASP A 17 7.83 1.15 8.92
C ASP A 17 7.07 1.81 10.08
N PRO A 18 5.96 2.52 9.82
CA PRO A 18 5.20 3.18 10.86
C PRO A 18 4.44 2.22 11.77
N GLU A 19 4.20 0.96 11.36
CA GLU A 19 3.48 -0.01 12.19
C GLU A 19 4.39 -0.60 13.26
N ARG A 20 5.69 -0.70 12.96
CA ARG A 20 6.70 -1.23 13.87
C ARG A 20 7.64 -0.19 14.44
N GLU A 21 7.47 1.07 14.03
CA GLU A 21 8.31 2.21 14.40
C GLU A 21 9.80 1.96 14.18
N GLU A 22 10.16 1.36 13.05
CA GLU A 22 11.53 0.96 12.77
C GLU A 22 12.00 1.30 11.36
N ARG A 23 13.33 1.32 11.20
CA ARG A 23 13.98 1.54 9.90
C ARG A 23 14.17 0.20 9.21
N ILE A 24 13.57 0.09 8.05
CA ILE A 24 13.77 -1.02 7.13
C ILE A 24 14.86 -0.64 6.15
N VAL A 25 15.82 -1.54 5.94
CA VAL A 25 16.77 -1.45 4.84
C VAL A 25 16.33 -2.42 3.75
N THR A 26 16.09 -1.94 2.55
CA THR A 26 15.83 -2.78 1.39
C THR A 26 17.11 -3.02 0.61
N GLU A 27 17.29 -4.22 0.07
CA GLU A 27 18.38 -4.58 -0.84
C GLU A 27 17.81 -5.23 -2.10
N PRO A 28 18.21 -4.79 -3.30
CA PRO A 28 17.73 -5.38 -4.53
C PRO A 28 18.31 -6.78 -4.74
N ARG A 29 17.51 -7.68 -5.28
CA ARG A 29 17.93 -9.02 -5.70
C ARG A 29 17.27 -9.40 -7.01
N ASP A 30 18.08 -9.79 -7.98
CA ASP A 30 17.58 -10.35 -9.23
C ASP A 30 17.03 -11.76 -8.99
N VAL A 31 15.86 -12.04 -9.57
CA VAL A 31 15.32 -13.41 -9.61
C VAL A 31 15.87 -14.11 -10.84
N ALA A 32 16.37 -15.33 -10.67
CA ALA A 32 16.78 -16.15 -11.80
C ALA A 32 15.54 -16.57 -12.61
N GLY A 33 15.50 -16.19 -13.89
CA GLY A 33 14.41 -16.54 -14.81
C GLY A 33 13.73 -15.32 -15.43
N TRP A 34 12.78 -15.58 -16.32
CA TRP A 34 12.00 -14.57 -17.03
C TRP A 34 10.52 -14.93 -16.96
N LEU A 35 9.68 -13.95 -16.64
CA LEU A 35 8.23 -14.10 -16.66
C LEU A 35 7.73 -14.01 -18.09
N GLU A 36 7.26 -15.14 -18.63
CA GLU A 36 6.66 -15.20 -19.97
C GLU A 36 5.20 -14.76 -19.92
N LEU A 37 4.88 -13.67 -20.62
CA LEU A 37 3.55 -13.12 -20.78
C LEU A 37 3.13 -13.19 -22.26
N PRO A 38 2.68 -14.35 -22.77
CA PRO A 38 2.37 -14.52 -24.19
C PRO A 38 1.18 -13.72 -24.69
N THR A 39 0.26 -13.29 -23.82
CA THR A 39 -0.84 -12.39 -24.18
C THR A 39 -0.64 -10.98 -23.66
N GLY A 40 0.24 -10.81 -22.67
CA GLY A 40 0.46 -9.53 -22.01
C GLY A 40 -0.65 -9.15 -21.04
N ARG A 41 -1.61 -10.04 -20.79
CA ARG A 41 -2.70 -9.82 -19.83
C ARG A 41 -2.27 -10.32 -18.46
N ILE A 42 -1.82 -9.43 -17.59
CA ILE A 42 -1.29 -9.83 -16.28
C ILE A 42 -2.43 -10.11 -15.30
N ALA A 43 -2.23 -11.12 -14.46
CA ALA A 43 -3.01 -11.36 -13.24
C ALA A 43 -2.07 -11.46 -12.03
N ILE A 44 -2.55 -11.01 -10.88
CA ILE A 44 -1.86 -11.08 -9.60
C ILE A 44 -2.80 -11.75 -8.61
N HIS A 45 -2.32 -12.77 -7.89
CA HIS A 45 -3.19 -13.62 -7.09
C HIS A 45 -2.45 -14.41 -6.01
N ASP A 46 -3.16 -14.80 -4.96
CA ASP A 46 -2.70 -15.82 -4.02
C ASP A 46 -2.74 -17.21 -4.70
N PRO A 47 -1.59 -17.88 -4.91
CA PRO A 47 -1.54 -19.13 -5.64
C PRO A 47 -2.20 -20.31 -4.91
N GLY A 48 -2.52 -20.19 -3.61
CA GLY A 48 -3.20 -21.19 -2.79
C GLY A 48 -4.72 -21.18 -2.91
N TYR A 49 -5.31 -20.20 -3.61
CA TYR A 49 -6.76 -20.09 -3.74
C TYR A 49 -7.30 -20.43 -5.15
N GLU A 50 -8.46 -21.08 -5.18
CA GLU A 50 -9.12 -21.61 -6.39
C GLU A 50 -10.03 -20.60 -7.15
N PHE A 51 -10.00 -19.30 -6.82
CA PHE A 51 -10.79 -18.32 -7.57
C PHE A 51 -10.02 -17.72 -8.75
N ALA A 52 -10.74 -17.38 -9.82
CA ALA A 52 -10.16 -16.69 -10.97
C ALA A 52 -9.86 -15.22 -10.57
N PRO A 53 -8.58 -14.80 -10.49
CA PRO A 53 -8.24 -13.42 -10.20
C PRO A 53 -8.74 -12.48 -11.31
N ASP A 54 -9.06 -11.25 -10.91
CA ASP A 54 -9.31 -10.19 -11.88
C ASP A 54 -8.00 -9.88 -12.63
N PRO A 55 -8.05 -9.59 -13.94
CA PRO A 55 -6.90 -9.03 -14.62
C PRO A 55 -6.64 -7.64 -14.05
N VAL A 56 -5.37 -7.22 -14.14
CA VAL A 56 -5.01 -5.83 -13.96
C VAL A 56 -5.61 -4.96 -15.08
N ASP A 57 -5.79 -3.67 -14.84
CA ASP A 57 -6.46 -2.70 -15.72
C ASP A 57 -5.74 -2.39 -17.05
N ARG A 58 -4.55 -2.96 -17.29
CA ARG A 58 -3.73 -2.68 -18.46
C ARG A 58 -3.11 -3.95 -19.05
N ASP A 59 -3.20 -4.04 -20.36
CA ASP A 59 -2.43 -5.02 -21.13
C ASP A 59 -1.00 -4.47 -21.36
N VAL A 60 -0.01 -5.34 -21.30
CA VAL A 60 1.37 -5.05 -21.69
C VAL A 60 1.69 -5.72 -23.04
N PRO A 61 2.76 -5.34 -23.76
CA PRO A 61 3.17 -6.10 -24.92
C PRO A 61 3.40 -7.58 -24.56
N PRO A 62 3.09 -8.55 -25.42
CA PRO A 62 3.54 -9.92 -25.22
C PRO A 62 5.07 -10.01 -25.17
N GLY A 63 5.62 -10.84 -24.27
CA GLY A 63 7.07 -11.00 -24.17
C GLY A 63 7.55 -11.68 -22.89
N SER A 64 8.87 -11.64 -22.70
CA SER A 64 9.59 -12.22 -21.56
C SER A 64 10.17 -11.10 -20.71
N TYR A 65 9.85 -11.08 -19.42
CA TYR A 65 10.16 -9.95 -18.55
C TYR A 65 11.02 -10.34 -17.35
N PRO A 66 12.08 -9.60 -17.01
CA PRO A 66 12.87 -9.89 -15.83
C PRO A 66 12.12 -9.43 -14.58
N ILE A 67 12.39 -10.13 -13.47
CA ILE A 67 11.81 -9.86 -12.16
C ILE A 67 12.92 -9.54 -11.17
N ASP A 68 12.70 -8.47 -10.40
CA ASP A 68 13.57 -8.07 -9.31
C ASP A 68 12.77 -8.09 -8.00
N LEU A 69 13.46 -8.36 -6.90
CA LEU A 69 12.92 -8.27 -5.55
C LEU A 69 13.58 -7.10 -4.83
N ALA A 70 12.83 -6.45 -3.97
CA ALA A 70 13.37 -5.70 -2.86
C ALA A 70 13.30 -6.60 -1.63
N LEU A 71 14.44 -7.06 -1.11
CA LEU A 71 14.49 -7.79 0.16
C LEU A 71 14.61 -6.81 1.31
N ARG A 72 13.88 -7.02 2.40
CA ARG A 72 14.06 -6.23 3.62
C ARG A 72 14.95 -6.90 4.66
N SER A 73 15.72 -6.07 5.33
CA SER A 73 16.35 -6.32 6.61
C SER A 73 15.91 -5.26 7.63
N TRP A 74 15.96 -5.63 8.90
CA TRP A 74 15.64 -4.76 10.03
C TRP A 74 16.93 -4.22 10.62
N ARG A 75 16.93 -2.95 11.05
CA ARG A 75 18.02 -2.42 11.87
C ARG A 75 17.55 -2.29 13.31
N GLY A 76 18.07 -3.15 14.17
CA GLY A 76 17.82 -3.09 15.60
C GLY A 76 18.28 -1.77 16.22
N GLN A 77 17.79 -1.47 17.42
CA GLN A 77 18.15 -0.24 18.15
C GLN A 77 19.66 -0.13 18.45
N ASP A 78 20.34 -1.27 18.54
CA ASP A 78 21.80 -1.38 18.68
C ASP A 78 22.57 -1.11 17.38
N GLY A 79 21.85 -0.85 16.28
CA GLY A 79 22.40 -0.60 14.96
C GLY A 79 22.74 -1.87 14.16
N VAL A 80 22.51 -3.06 14.71
CA VAL A 80 22.74 -4.33 14.02
C VAL A 80 21.66 -4.55 12.98
N VAL A 81 22.07 -4.86 11.75
CA VAL A 81 21.15 -5.16 10.65
C VAL A 81 20.93 -6.67 10.64
N SER A 82 19.66 -7.09 10.76
CA SER A 82 19.29 -8.50 10.57
C SER A 82 19.66 -8.92 9.15
N PRO A 83 20.00 -10.19 8.89
CA PRO A 83 20.13 -10.64 7.51
C PRO A 83 18.83 -10.34 6.72
N PRO A 84 18.94 -9.95 5.45
CA PRO A 84 17.78 -9.80 4.58
C PRO A 84 17.10 -11.17 4.46
N GLY A 85 15.79 -11.21 4.64
CA GLY A 85 15.09 -12.50 4.67
C GLY A 85 13.62 -12.46 4.24
N LEU A 86 13.02 -11.29 4.14
CA LEU A 86 11.62 -11.14 3.74
C LEU A 86 11.53 -10.24 2.53
N ILE A 87 10.60 -10.52 1.61
CA ILE A 87 10.43 -9.72 0.40
C ILE A 87 9.57 -8.52 0.74
N ALA A 88 10.06 -7.31 0.47
CA ALA A 88 9.31 -6.08 0.64
C ALA A 88 8.43 -5.78 -0.56
N ALA A 89 8.96 -6.02 -1.76
CA ALA A 89 8.24 -5.79 -3.00
C ALA A 89 8.82 -6.61 -4.15
N VAL A 90 8.02 -6.79 -5.18
CA VAL A 90 8.38 -7.45 -6.44
C VAL A 90 8.25 -6.43 -7.56
N ARG A 91 9.21 -6.40 -8.48
CA ARG A 91 9.17 -5.57 -9.70
C ARG A 91 9.23 -6.44 -10.94
N VAL A 92 8.27 -6.28 -11.84
CA VAL A 92 8.34 -6.80 -13.22
C VAL A 92 8.75 -5.65 -14.13
N ARG A 93 9.91 -5.77 -14.80
CA ARG A 93 10.41 -4.74 -15.72
C ARG A 93 9.81 -4.96 -17.11
N LEU A 94 8.89 -4.10 -17.50
CA LEU A 94 8.12 -4.26 -18.74
C LEU A 94 8.80 -3.60 -19.94
N ARG A 95 9.48 -2.47 -19.72
CA ARG A 95 10.21 -1.75 -20.78
C ARG A 95 11.47 -1.10 -20.20
N PRO A 96 12.49 -0.83 -21.04
CA PRO A 96 13.57 0.06 -20.66
C PRO A 96 13.01 1.45 -20.36
N GLY A 97 13.40 2.04 -19.24
CA GLY A 97 12.97 3.38 -18.86
C GLY A 97 13.05 3.62 -17.37
N ARG A 98 12.72 4.84 -16.97
CA ARG A 98 12.56 5.22 -15.57
C ARG A 98 11.14 5.72 -15.36
N PRO A 99 10.35 5.12 -14.44
CA PRO A 99 9.08 5.71 -14.07
C PRO A 99 9.33 7.06 -13.39
N GLU A 100 8.56 8.05 -13.79
CA GLU A 100 8.50 9.36 -13.18
C GLU A 100 7.34 9.46 -12.19
N ARG A 101 6.36 8.57 -12.32
CA ARG A 101 5.23 8.45 -11.38
C ARG A 101 4.83 7.00 -11.16
N PHE A 102 4.21 6.75 -10.02
CA PHE A 102 3.54 5.49 -9.69
C PHE A 102 2.05 5.75 -9.52
N VAL A 103 1.23 4.94 -10.17
CA VAL A 103 -0.23 4.99 -10.04
C VAL A 103 -0.76 3.62 -9.60
N PRO A 104 -1.81 3.56 -8.76
CA PRO A 104 -2.37 2.29 -8.34
C PRO A 104 -2.83 1.45 -9.54
N VAL A 105 -2.55 0.15 -9.47
CA VAL A 105 -3.15 -0.84 -10.38
C VAL A 105 -4.63 -0.97 -10.01
N ARG A 106 -5.50 -1.08 -11.02
CA ARG A 106 -6.94 -1.26 -10.82
C ARG A 106 -7.38 -2.65 -11.28
N SER A 107 -8.54 -3.10 -10.79
CA SER A 107 -9.17 -4.28 -11.35
C SER A 107 -9.77 -3.93 -12.72
N ALA A 108 -9.53 -4.77 -13.72
CA ALA A 108 -10.20 -4.64 -15.02
C ALA A 108 -11.69 -5.05 -14.98
N LEU A 109 -12.13 -5.76 -13.93
CA LEU A 109 -13.50 -6.29 -13.80
C LEU A 109 -14.33 -5.62 -12.71
N ARG A 110 -13.68 -4.99 -11.71
CA ARG A 110 -14.33 -4.32 -10.59
C ARG A 110 -13.94 -2.85 -10.55
N ALA A 111 -14.85 -2.01 -10.07
CA ALA A 111 -14.53 -0.60 -9.84
C ALA A 111 -13.57 -0.46 -8.66
N GLY A 112 -12.48 0.29 -8.86
CA GLY A 112 -11.52 0.63 -7.81
C GLY A 112 -10.13 0.03 -8.01
N ASP A 113 -9.26 0.31 -7.06
CA ASP A 113 -7.89 -0.19 -7.02
C ASP A 113 -7.88 -1.70 -6.76
N LEU A 114 -6.85 -2.38 -7.28
CA LEU A 114 -6.66 -3.81 -7.08
C LEU A 114 -6.20 -4.07 -5.64
N ASP A 115 -6.97 -4.89 -4.93
CA ASP A 115 -6.62 -5.44 -3.62
C ASP A 115 -6.25 -6.92 -3.77
N ILE A 116 -5.01 -7.26 -3.42
CA ILE A 116 -4.45 -8.60 -3.54
C ILE A 116 -4.57 -9.26 -2.16
N GLY A 117 -5.68 -9.96 -1.93
CA GLY A 117 -5.87 -10.75 -0.72
C GLY A 117 -4.97 -12.00 -0.72
N VAL A 118 -4.20 -12.16 0.35
CA VAL A 118 -3.26 -13.26 0.59
C VAL A 118 -3.58 -13.93 1.91
N ASP A 119 -3.57 -15.25 1.89
CA ASP A 119 -3.92 -16.14 3.01
C ASP A 119 -3.06 -17.43 2.99
N SER A 120 -2.28 -17.66 1.93
CA SER A 120 -1.24 -18.69 1.89
C SER A 120 0.16 -18.17 2.23
N GLY A 121 0.28 -16.88 2.54
CA GLY A 121 1.56 -16.17 2.65
C GLY A 121 2.34 -16.06 1.34
N LEU A 122 1.71 -16.33 0.18
CA LEU A 122 2.34 -16.29 -1.14
C LEU A 122 1.59 -15.36 -2.10
N VAL A 123 2.31 -14.77 -3.04
CA VAL A 123 1.74 -14.00 -4.15
C VAL A 123 2.33 -14.49 -5.45
N SER A 124 1.48 -14.57 -6.47
CA SER A 124 1.82 -14.95 -7.83
C SER A 124 1.56 -13.82 -8.83
N VAL A 125 2.41 -13.74 -9.85
CA VAL A 125 2.25 -12.87 -11.02
C VAL A 125 2.40 -13.72 -12.29
N PHE A 126 1.41 -13.67 -13.17
CA PHE A 126 1.36 -14.55 -14.34
C PHE A 126 0.50 -14.00 -15.47
N ASP A 127 0.57 -14.64 -16.65
CA ASP A 127 -0.31 -14.33 -17.78
C ASP A 127 -1.69 -14.98 -17.60
N ARG A 128 -2.75 -14.20 -17.77
CA ARG A 128 -4.15 -14.64 -17.63
C ARG A 128 -4.50 -15.85 -18.51
N ALA A 129 -3.79 -16.06 -19.62
CA ALA A 129 -3.94 -17.25 -20.46
C ALA A 129 -3.69 -18.57 -19.71
N LEU A 130 -3.07 -18.53 -18.52
CA LEU A 130 -2.91 -19.68 -17.66
C LEU A 130 -4.21 -20.11 -16.97
N LEU A 131 -5.16 -19.21 -16.72
CA LEU A 131 -6.37 -19.53 -15.94
C LEU A 131 -7.19 -20.71 -16.51
N PRO A 132 -7.44 -20.81 -17.83
CA PRO A 132 -8.12 -21.98 -18.40
C PRO A 132 -7.34 -23.29 -18.21
N VAL A 133 -6.00 -23.22 -18.14
CA VAL A 133 -5.13 -24.40 -17.96
C VAL A 133 -5.16 -24.90 -16.51
N LEU A 134 -5.28 -23.99 -15.53
CA LEU A 134 -5.40 -24.34 -14.12
C LEU A 134 -6.71 -25.07 -13.81
N ALA A 135 -7.73 -24.96 -14.68
CA ALA A 135 -8.99 -25.71 -14.59
C ALA A 135 -9.69 -25.62 -13.21
N GLY A 136 -9.56 -24.48 -12.52
CA GLY A 136 -10.13 -24.26 -11.18
C GLY A 136 -9.31 -24.83 -10.02
N ARG A 137 -8.08 -25.29 -10.26
CA ARG A 137 -7.15 -25.68 -9.20
C ARG A 137 -6.35 -24.48 -8.71
N ALA A 138 -5.85 -24.57 -7.48
CA ALA A 138 -4.83 -23.67 -6.98
C ALA A 138 -3.60 -23.75 -7.88
N ILE A 139 -2.91 -22.62 -8.08
CA ILE A 139 -1.64 -22.58 -8.83
C ILE A 139 -0.64 -23.53 -8.17
N LEU A 140 -0.63 -23.60 -6.83
CA LEU A 140 0.24 -24.49 -6.07
C LEU A 140 0.02 -25.98 -6.42
N ASP A 141 -1.22 -26.41 -6.69
CA ASP A 141 -1.52 -27.80 -7.05
C ASP A 141 -1.07 -28.16 -8.47
N ALA A 142 -0.94 -27.15 -9.34
CA ALA A 142 -0.47 -27.31 -10.71
C ALA A 142 1.06 -27.20 -10.81
N MET A 143 1.72 -26.75 -9.75
CA MET A 143 3.17 -26.60 -9.71
C MET A 143 3.86 -27.95 -9.42
N PRO A 144 5.07 -28.19 -9.96
CA PRO A 144 5.84 -29.39 -9.64
C PRO A 144 6.11 -29.50 -8.13
N GLU A 145 6.13 -30.71 -7.55
CA GLU A 145 6.45 -30.89 -6.11
C GLU A 145 7.82 -30.32 -5.69
N THR A 146 8.74 -30.15 -6.65
CA THR A 146 10.04 -29.48 -6.42
C THR A 146 9.94 -27.96 -6.30
N ALA A 147 8.78 -27.38 -6.60
CA ALA A 147 8.49 -25.94 -6.59
C ALA A 147 7.88 -25.48 -5.27
N THR A 148 7.14 -26.35 -4.60
CA THR A 148 6.86 -26.21 -3.18
C THR A 148 8.18 -26.45 -2.48
N GLY A 149 8.73 -25.47 -1.76
CA GLY A 149 9.87 -25.72 -0.89
C GLY A 149 9.63 -26.98 -0.03
N THR A 150 10.70 -27.54 0.55
CA THR A 150 10.61 -28.65 1.51
C THR A 150 9.39 -28.43 2.43
N PRO A 151 8.53 -29.42 2.75
CA PRO A 151 7.41 -29.19 3.65
C PRO A 151 7.87 -28.46 4.93
N GLY A 152 7.45 -27.20 5.12
CA GLY A 152 7.94 -26.30 6.17
C GLY A 152 9.08 -25.32 5.78
N GLY A 153 9.45 -25.26 4.50
CA GLY A 153 10.46 -24.38 3.92
C GLY A 153 9.81 -23.28 3.09
N THR A 154 10.30 -22.06 3.24
CA THR A 154 9.79 -20.87 2.56
C THR A 154 10.23 -20.86 1.09
N ILE A 155 9.28 -20.81 0.15
CA ILE A 155 9.57 -20.33 -1.20
C ILE A 155 9.94 -18.86 -1.05
N GLU A 156 11.22 -18.50 -1.22
CA GLU A 156 11.61 -17.09 -1.24
C GLU A 156 10.97 -16.45 -2.49
N ALA A 157 11.40 -16.86 -3.67
CA ALA A 157 10.82 -16.45 -4.95
C ALA A 157 11.30 -17.37 -6.08
N ALA A 158 10.44 -17.67 -7.06
CA ALA A 158 10.82 -18.41 -8.25
C ALA A 158 9.89 -18.12 -9.44
N VAL A 159 10.44 -18.33 -10.64
CA VAL A 159 9.69 -18.31 -11.91
C VAL A 159 9.61 -19.73 -12.44
N TRP A 160 8.40 -20.19 -12.73
CA TRP A 160 8.15 -21.50 -13.34
C TRP A 160 7.63 -21.36 -14.77
N PRO A 161 8.14 -22.16 -15.71
CA PRO A 161 7.55 -22.28 -17.02
C PRO A 161 6.25 -23.08 -16.95
N ALA A 162 5.19 -22.59 -17.60
CA ALA A 162 3.98 -23.35 -17.87
C ALA A 162 3.63 -23.28 -19.36
N ALA A 163 2.80 -24.21 -19.82
CA ALA A 163 2.46 -24.34 -21.24
C ALA A 163 1.81 -23.08 -21.86
N ALA A 164 1.17 -22.25 -21.02
CA ALA A 164 0.47 -21.03 -21.42
C ALA A 164 1.14 -19.74 -20.93
N GLY A 165 2.40 -19.79 -20.47
CA GLY A 165 3.13 -18.65 -19.91
C GLY A 165 3.92 -19.01 -18.66
N GLY A 166 4.68 -18.05 -18.14
CA GLY A 166 5.41 -18.21 -16.89
C GLY A 166 4.52 -17.85 -15.70
N VAL A 167 4.80 -18.48 -14.56
CA VAL A 167 4.26 -18.05 -13.26
C VAL A 167 5.43 -17.64 -12.40
N PHE A 168 5.39 -16.43 -11.88
CA PHE A 168 6.20 -16.05 -10.75
C PHE A 168 5.42 -16.26 -9.46
N VAL A 169 6.05 -16.80 -8.42
CA VAL A 169 5.52 -16.85 -7.04
C VAL A 169 6.62 -16.44 -6.09
N SER A 170 6.26 -15.66 -5.08
CA SER A 170 7.11 -15.31 -3.96
C SER A 170 6.35 -15.37 -2.65
N SER A 171 7.08 -15.47 -1.55
CA SER A 171 6.51 -15.17 -0.24
C SER A 171 6.10 -13.69 -0.18
N ALA A 172 4.90 -13.43 0.36
CA ALA A 172 4.50 -12.11 0.76
C ALA A 172 5.22 -11.80 2.07
N GLY A 173 6.15 -10.84 2.08
CA GLY A 173 7.07 -10.70 3.20
C GLY A 173 6.43 -10.33 4.54
N MET A 174 5.17 -9.89 4.55
CA MET A 174 4.37 -9.66 5.76
C MET A 174 3.42 -10.81 6.12
N GLY A 175 3.35 -11.86 5.29
CA GLY A 175 2.46 -13.00 5.45
C GLY A 175 1.09 -12.78 4.81
N ASP A 176 0.03 -13.10 5.54
CA ASP A 176 -1.35 -12.95 5.08
C ASP A 176 -1.81 -11.49 5.23
N GLY A 177 -2.67 -11.04 4.33
CA GLY A 177 -3.16 -9.65 4.31
C GLY A 177 -3.66 -9.17 2.95
N GLY A 178 -4.00 -7.88 2.88
CA GLY A 178 -4.34 -7.20 1.63
C GLY A 178 -3.14 -6.39 1.14
N TYR A 179 -2.71 -6.64 -0.09
CA TYR A 179 -1.57 -5.98 -0.71
C TYR A 179 -1.96 -5.19 -1.96
N ARG A 180 -1.10 -4.26 -2.36
CA ARG A 180 -1.35 -3.39 -3.51
C ARG A 180 -0.30 -3.56 -4.60
N ALA A 181 -0.69 -3.16 -5.80
CA ALA A 181 0.20 -3.09 -6.93
C ALA A 181 0.17 -1.70 -7.58
N TRP A 182 1.26 -1.36 -8.26
CA TRP A 182 1.52 -0.04 -8.82
C TRP A 182 2.09 -0.13 -10.23
N TRP A 183 1.56 0.69 -11.13
CA TRP A 183 2.16 0.94 -12.43
C TRP A 183 3.20 2.04 -12.31
N GLY A 184 4.45 1.73 -12.65
CA GLY A 184 5.47 2.74 -12.90
C GLY A 184 5.33 3.27 -14.32
N GLU A 185 5.07 4.57 -14.45
CA GLU A 185 4.88 5.25 -15.73
C GLU A 185 5.99 6.26 -16.01
N ALA A 186 6.50 6.24 -17.24
CA ALA A 186 7.43 7.24 -17.75
C ALA A 186 6.75 8.60 -18.01
N ALA A 187 7.54 9.61 -18.41
CA ALA A 187 7.08 10.97 -18.69
C ALA A 187 5.92 11.06 -19.70
N ASP A 188 5.91 10.13 -20.65
CA ASP A 188 4.92 10.01 -21.73
C ASP A 188 3.71 9.13 -21.35
N ALA A 189 3.58 8.78 -20.07
CA ALA A 189 2.58 7.87 -19.52
C ALA A 189 2.67 6.41 -20.01
N GLU A 190 3.78 6.02 -20.64
CA GLU A 190 4.01 4.60 -20.92
C GLU A 190 4.32 3.82 -19.63
N THR A 191 3.66 2.67 -19.46
CA THR A 191 3.98 1.73 -18.39
C THR A 191 5.34 1.08 -18.64
N VAL A 192 6.29 1.28 -17.73
CA VAL A 192 7.64 0.71 -17.81
C VAL A 192 7.89 -0.41 -16.80
N GLU A 193 7.15 -0.44 -15.69
CA GLU A 193 7.25 -1.48 -14.68
C GLU A 193 5.94 -1.70 -13.92
N LEU A 194 5.78 -2.90 -13.37
CA LEU A 194 4.76 -3.26 -12.40
C LEU A 194 5.44 -3.55 -11.07
N ILE A 195 4.95 -2.95 -9.98
CA ILE A 195 5.41 -3.25 -8.63
C ILE A 195 4.27 -3.89 -7.84
N VAL A 196 4.52 -5.01 -7.17
CA VAL A 196 3.66 -5.54 -6.11
C VAL A 196 4.33 -5.22 -4.79
N ASP A 197 3.68 -4.43 -3.95
CA ASP A 197 4.19 -4.01 -2.64
C ASP A 197 3.54 -4.82 -1.52
N PHE A 198 4.36 -5.45 -0.69
CA PHE A 198 3.89 -6.26 0.44
C PHE A 198 3.68 -5.40 1.70
N GLY A 199 3.13 -4.21 1.50
CA GLY A 199 2.74 -3.27 2.55
C GLY A 199 3.94 -2.59 3.24
N LEU A 200 5.10 -2.46 2.60
CA LEU A 200 6.25 -1.82 3.23
C LEU A 200 6.65 -0.53 2.55
N LEU A 201 6.65 -0.52 1.23
CA LEU A 201 7.03 0.67 0.49
C LEU A 201 5.94 1.74 0.60
N GLU A 202 4.67 1.37 0.45
CA GLU A 202 3.53 2.25 0.66
C GLU A 202 3.46 2.71 2.12
N HIS A 203 3.64 1.81 3.09
CA HIS A 203 3.61 2.15 4.51
C HIS A 203 4.65 3.23 4.86
N SER A 204 5.81 3.24 4.21
CA SER A 204 6.83 4.26 4.40
C SER A 204 6.43 5.67 3.95
N LEU A 205 5.35 5.80 3.18
CA LEU A 205 4.77 7.07 2.77
C LEU A 205 3.80 7.64 3.79
N TRP A 206 3.43 6.83 4.78
CA TRP A 206 2.56 7.25 5.85
C TRP A 206 3.41 7.79 7.00
N ARG A 207 3.11 9.02 7.38
CA ARG A 207 3.56 9.57 8.66
C ARG A 207 2.45 9.42 9.69
N THR A 208 2.76 8.78 10.80
CA THR A 208 1.87 8.74 11.95
C THR A 208 2.22 9.89 12.89
N ILE A 209 1.22 10.68 13.26
CA ILE A 209 1.31 11.71 14.29
C ILE A 209 0.37 11.32 15.41
N GLU A 210 0.90 11.28 16.64
CA GLU A 210 0.11 11.05 17.84
C GLU A 210 -0.08 12.35 18.61
N ILE A 211 -1.34 12.68 18.90
CA ILE A 211 -1.74 13.87 19.63
C ILE A 211 -2.42 13.39 20.92
N PRO A 212 -1.97 13.80 22.12
CA PRO A 212 -2.67 13.45 23.35
C PRO A 212 -4.13 13.88 23.27
N ALA A 213 -5.07 12.97 23.51
CA ALA A 213 -6.50 13.28 23.43
C ALA A 213 -6.91 14.38 24.41
N ALA A 214 -6.22 14.47 25.56
CA ALA A 214 -6.40 15.56 26.52
C ALA A 214 -6.13 16.96 25.93
N ALA A 215 -5.26 17.08 24.92
CA ALA A 215 -5.02 18.34 24.22
C ALA A 215 -6.27 18.81 23.43
N LEU A 216 -7.23 17.91 23.19
CA LEU A 216 -8.50 18.18 22.50
C LEU A 216 -9.62 18.63 23.46
N LEU A 217 -9.46 18.42 24.77
CA LEU A 217 -10.53 18.62 25.77
C LEU A 217 -10.55 20.04 26.39
N GLY A 218 -9.61 20.92 26.01
CA GLY A 218 -9.43 22.26 26.59
C GLY A 218 -10.43 23.35 26.14
N GLY A 219 -11.42 23.03 25.30
CA GLY A 219 -12.43 23.95 24.78
C GLY A 219 -12.96 23.45 23.43
N ALA A 220 -13.91 24.17 22.80
CA ALA A 220 -14.33 23.92 21.41
C ALA A 220 -13.18 24.27 20.43
N ALA A 221 -12.07 23.53 20.54
CA ALA A 221 -10.90 23.71 19.72
C ALA A 221 -11.12 22.92 18.42
N ARG A 222 -11.36 23.64 17.33
CA ARG A 222 -11.09 23.08 16.01
C ARG A 222 -9.58 23.03 15.87
N LEU A 223 -9.02 21.86 15.60
CA LEU A 223 -7.61 21.72 15.27
C LEU A 223 -7.44 21.91 13.77
N ARG A 224 -6.74 22.98 13.38
CA ARG A 224 -6.19 23.06 12.04
C ARG A 224 -4.86 22.31 12.04
N LEU A 225 -4.76 21.27 11.21
CA LEU A 225 -3.50 20.62 10.89
C LEU A 225 -2.90 21.35 9.68
N ALA A 226 -1.82 22.11 9.90
CA ALA A 226 -1.04 22.68 8.81
C ALA A 226 0.26 21.87 8.66
N LEU A 227 0.42 21.18 7.53
CA LEU A 227 1.71 20.59 7.16
C LEU A 227 2.57 21.64 6.47
N LEU A 228 3.46 22.26 7.24
CA LEU A 228 4.44 23.22 6.73
C LEU A 228 5.78 22.51 6.52
N GLY A 229 5.97 21.90 5.35
CA GLY A 229 7.25 21.40 4.84
C GLY A 229 7.93 20.24 5.60
N THR A 230 7.81 20.16 6.93
CA THR A 230 8.41 19.16 7.82
C THR A 230 7.70 19.02 9.17
N GLY A 231 6.71 19.86 9.51
CA GLY A 231 6.09 19.90 10.84
C GLY A 231 4.57 20.04 10.81
N LEU A 232 3.96 19.77 11.98
CA LEU A 232 2.54 19.94 12.24
C LEU A 232 2.33 21.10 13.21
N GLU A 233 1.61 22.12 12.79
CA GLU A 233 1.12 23.17 13.70
C GLU A 233 -0.34 22.89 14.07
N LEU A 234 -0.64 23.01 15.36
CA LEU A 234 -1.99 22.98 15.91
C LEU A 234 -2.40 24.40 16.27
N GLU A 235 -3.33 24.96 15.51
CA GLU A 235 -3.90 26.27 15.81
C GLU A 235 -5.34 26.10 16.33
N PRO A 236 -5.67 26.60 17.54
CA PRO A 236 -7.05 26.70 17.97
C PRO A 236 -7.74 27.81 17.16
N VAL A 237 -8.68 27.43 16.30
CA VAL A 237 -9.40 28.40 15.46
C VAL A 237 -10.75 28.77 16.09
N PRO A 238 -11.12 30.06 16.20
CA PRO A 238 -12.45 30.47 16.64
C PRO A 238 -13.53 29.83 15.77
N PHE A 239 -14.60 29.33 16.38
CA PHE A 239 -15.72 28.65 15.69
C PHE A 239 -16.25 29.45 14.49
N GLU A 240 -16.33 30.77 14.64
CA GLU A 240 -16.88 31.74 13.69
C GLU A 240 -15.98 32.01 12.46
N SER A 241 -14.69 31.64 12.53
CA SER A 241 -13.70 31.96 11.49
C SER A 241 -13.64 30.98 10.31
N ILE A 242 -14.41 29.89 10.39
CA ILE A 242 -14.40 28.81 9.40
C ILE A 242 -15.82 28.74 8.85
N GLY A 243 -15.99 29.16 7.59
CA GLY A 243 -17.29 29.29 6.89
C GLY A 243 -18.04 27.96 6.68
N ILE A 244 -18.42 27.32 7.77
CA ILE A 244 -19.37 26.22 7.80
C ILE A 244 -20.78 26.84 7.78
N PRO A 245 -21.74 26.31 7.02
CA PRO A 245 -23.10 26.84 6.99
C PRO A 245 -23.72 26.86 8.40
N ASP A 246 -24.42 27.94 8.74
CA ASP A 246 -25.11 28.18 10.03
C ASP A 246 -26.12 27.08 10.43
N VAL A 247 -26.41 26.13 9.53
CA VAL A 247 -27.36 25.04 9.72
C VAL A 247 -26.73 23.82 10.43
N TRP A 248 -25.40 23.79 10.61
CA TRP A 248 -24.72 22.71 11.32
C TRP A 248 -24.49 23.04 12.80
N ILE A 249 -25.48 22.73 13.63
CA ILE A 249 -25.33 22.69 15.10
C ILE A 249 -25.55 21.25 15.57
N PRO A 250 -24.49 20.42 15.70
CA PRO A 250 -24.46 19.40 16.74
C PRO A 250 -23.96 20.06 18.03
N ALA A 251 -24.44 19.54 19.16
CA ALA A 251 -24.14 19.99 20.52
C ALA A 251 -22.65 20.27 20.76
N ALA A 252 -22.36 21.11 21.76
CA ALA A 252 -21.04 21.60 22.23
C ALA A 252 -20.01 20.52 22.66
N ARG A 253 -19.94 19.38 21.99
CA ARG A 253 -19.29 18.13 22.40
C ARG A 253 -18.55 17.46 21.25
N ALA A 254 -18.06 18.21 20.26
CA ALA A 254 -17.46 17.66 19.06
C ALA A 254 -16.06 18.25 18.81
N VAL A 255 -15.08 17.40 18.50
CA VAL A 255 -13.76 17.78 17.99
C VAL A 255 -13.78 17.62 16.48
N SER A 256 -13.50 18.70 15.73
CA SER A 256 -13.43 18.64 14.27
C SER A 256 -12.00 18.83 13.77
N VAL A 257 -11.52 17.95 12.90
CA VAL A 257 -10.17 18.03 12.33
C VAL A 257 -10.22 18.39 10.85
N ARG A 258 -9.58 19.50 10.45
CA ARG A 258 -9.55 19.93 9.04
C ARG A 258 -8.31 19.37 8.33
N ARG A 259 -8.54 18.70 7.19
CA ARG A 259 -7.49 18.19 6.30
C ARG A 259 -6.85 19.30 5.44
N PRO A 260 -5.51 19.31 5.26
CA PRO A 260 -4.84 20.16 4.25
C PRO A 260 -5.23 19.73 2.83
N ALA A 261 -5.31 20.68 1.89
CA ALA A 261 -5.62 20.37 0.50
C ALA A 261 -4.53 19.46 -0.13
N GLY A 262 -4.94 18.38 -0.81
CA GLY A 262 -4.06 17.55 -1.64
C GLY A 262 -3.27 16.41 -0.95
N GLN A 263 -3.38 16.23 0.37
CA GLN A 263 -2.69 15.14 1.11
C GLN A 263 -3.71 14.15 1.65
N HIS A 264 -3.49 12.82 1.65
CA HIS A 264 -4.44 11.86 2.26
C HIS A 264 -4.20 11.73 3.76
N CYS A 265 -5.26 11.79 4.56
CA CYS A 265 -5.17 11.65 6.01
C CYS A 265 -6.21 10.66 6.52
N GLU A 266 -5.82 9.81 7.46
CA GLU A 266 -6.71 8.93 8.23
C GLU A 266 -6.61 9.31 9.71
N PHE A 267 -7.75 9.28 10.41
CA PHE A 267 -7.86 9.66 11.81
C PHE A 267 -8.41 8.49 12.63
N SER A 268 -7.75 8.18 13.74
CA SER A 268 -8.17 7.13 14.67
C SER A 268 -7.96 7.60 16.12
N LEU A 269 -8.94 7.38 16.99
CA LEU A 269 -8.82 7.50 18.42
C LEU A 269 -8.44 6.16 19.03
N CYS A 270 -7.41 6.17 19.87
CA CYS A 270 -6.89 5.00 20.58
C CYS A 270 -6.90 5.27 22.09
N ASP A 271 -7.12 4.23 22.89
CA ASP A 271 -6.99 4.29 24.35
C ASP A 271 -5.52 4.23 24.80
N ALA A 272 -5.28 4.10 26.10
CA ALA A 272 -3.93 4.10 26.67
C ALA A 272 -3.10 2.86 26.31
N ASP A 273 -3.76 1.75 25.95
CA ASP A 273 -3.13 0.50 25.55
C ASP A 273 -2.90 0.46 24.01
N GLY A 274 -3.30 1.52 23.30
CA GLY A 274 -3.24 1.62 21.85
C GLY A 274 -4.42 0.95 21.15
N GLU A 275 -5.39 0.44 21.90
CA GLU A 275 -6.58 -0.22 21.37
C GLU A 275 -7.55 0.81 20.79
N TRP A 276 -8.31 0.37 19.80
CA TRP A 276 -9.13 1.25 18.99
C TRP A 276 -10.41 1.67 19.73
N VAL A 277 -10.60 2.98 19.90
CA VAL A 277 -11.81 3.57 20.51
C VAL A 277 -12.79 4.04 19.44
N ALA A 278 -12.27 4.63 18.36
CA ALA A 278 -13.01 5.07 17.17
C ALA A 278 -12.05 5.33 15.99
N GLY A 279 -12.50 5.20 14.75
CA GLY A 279 -11.71 5.39 13.52
C GLY A 279 -12.54 4.94 12.31
N PRO A 280 -12.07 5.08 11.06
CA PRO A 280 -12.97 5.55 10.02
C PRO A 280 -14.09 4.56 9.69
N ALA A 281 -15.33 5.05 9.75
CA ALA A 281 -16.30 4.66 8.72
C ALA A 281 -15.63 5.01 7.39
N LYS A 282 -15.41 4.06 6.48
CA LYS A 282 -14.78 4.31 5.16
C LYS A 282 -15.37 5.59 4.55
N VAL A 283 -14.63 6.71 4.60
CA VAL A 283 -15.09 7.97 4.02
C VAL A 283 -14.63 7.98 2.58
N GLU A 284 -15.60 7.99 1.66
CA GLU A 284 -15.35 8.06 0.23
C GLU A 284 -14.61 9.37 -0.10
N LEU A 285 -13.57 9.27 -0.93
CA LEU A 285 -12.65 10.37 -1.17
C LEU A 285 -13.27 11.43 -2.11
N VAL A 286 -13.62 12.62 -1.61
CA VAL A 286 -14.12 13.76 -2.42
C VAL A 286 -13.18 14.97 -2.33
N PRO A 287 -12.82 15.64 -3.44
CA PRO A 287 -11.98 16.83 -3.40
C PRO A 287 -12.60 17.98 -2.58
N GLY A 288 -11.86 18.52 -1.61
CA GLY A 288 -12.28 19.69 -0.84
C GLY A 288 -11.74 19.71 0.60
N PRO A 289 -12.04 20.75 1.39
CA PRO A 289 -11.89 20.70 2.84
C PRO A 289 -13.00 19.82 3.44
N TRP A 290 -12.58 18.87 4.27
CA TRP A 290 -13.39 17.88 4.95
C TRP A 290 -12.98 17.87 6.43
N PHE A 291 -13.91 17.42 7.25
CA PHE A 291 -13.79 17.43 8.70
C PHE A 291 -14.11 16.03 9.24
N GLU A 292 -13.18 15.44 9.99
CA GLU A 292 -13.51 14.30 10.85
C GLU A 292 -14.06 14.84 12.17
N VAL A 293 -15.17 14.29 12.65
CA VAL A 293 -15.84 14.74 13.87
C VAL A 293 -15.91 13.62 14.89
N PHE A 294 -15.24 13.81 16.02
CA PHE A 294 -15.32 12.91 17.17
C PHE A 294 -16.18 13.54 18.25
N ASP A 295 -17.05 12.75 18.89
CA ASP A 295 -17.76 13.20 20.07
C ASP A 295 -16.83 13.22 21.30
N ARG A 296 -17.22 14.01 22.30
CA ARG A 296 -16.45 14.22 23.53
C ARG A 296 -16.25 12.93 24.32
N GLU A 297 -17.23 12.02 24.31
CA GLU A 297 -17.13 10.76 25.05
C GLU A 297 -16.11 9.81 24.40
N GLN A 298 -16.01 9.81 23.06
CA GLN A 298 -14.95 9.12 22.32
C GLN A 298 -13.58 9.70 22.67
N VAL A 299 -13.45 11.03 22.72
CA VAL A 299 -12.18 11.70 23.05
C VAL A 299 -11.79 11.51 24.51
N GLU A 300 -12.74 11.53 25.44
CA GLU A 300 -12.48 11.30 26.88
C GLU A 300 -12.08 9.86 27.18
N ARG A 301 -12.51 8.89 26.36
CA ARG A 301 -12.07 7.48 26.45
C ARG A 301 -10.74 7.23 25.75
N ALA A 302 -10.37 8.07 24.80
CA ALA A 302 -9.11 7.97 24.09
C ALA A 302 -7.97 8.56 24.94
N ALA A 303 -6.79 7.93 24.87
CA ALA A 303 -5.55 8.54 25.35
C ALA A 303 -4.89 9.38 24.23
N VAL A 304 -5.03 8.93 22.98
CA VAL A 304 -4.32 9.49 21.82
C VAL A 304 -5.26 9.59 20.61
N LEU A 305 -5.17 10.70 19.88
CA LEU A 305 -5.61 10.82 18.50
C LEU A 305 -4.42 10.53 17.59
N ARG A 306 -4.53 9.46 16.81
CA ARG A 306 -3.56 9.06 15.79
C ARG A 306 -4.00 9.61 14.43
N VAL A 307 -3.10 10.32 13.77
CA VAL A 307 -3.28 10.85 12.41
C VAL A 307 -2.26 10.19 11.49
N ARG A 308 -2.71 9.41 10.51
CA ARG A 308 -1.84 8.88 9.45
C ARG A 308 -1.93 9.80 8.24
N ILE A 309 -0.80 10.29 7.75
CA ILE A 309 -0.71 11.25 6.64
C ILE A 309 0.09 10.62 5.52
N HIS A 310 -0.52 10.47 4.34
CA HIS A 310 0.15 9.98 3.15
C HIS A 310 0.88 11.14 2.44
N GLU A 311 2.20 11.00 2.23
CA GLU A 311 3.03 12.02 1.57
C GLU A 311 3.00 11.97 0.03
N GLY A 312 2.30 11.00 -0.55
CA GLY A 312 2.11 10.84 -1.99
C GLY A 312 1.09 11.82 -2.59
N THR A 313 1.20 12.05 -3.90
CA THR A 313 0.19 12.80 -4.69
C THR A 313 -1.14 12.08 -4.66
N ALA A 314 -2.24 12.81 -4.54
CA ALA A 314 -3.57 12.22 -4.62
C ALA A 314 -3.76 11.45 -5.94
N PRO A 315 -4.39 10.25 -5.93
CA PRO A 315 -4.84 9.65 -7.17
C PRO A 315 -5.79 10.66 -7.82
N HIS A 316 -5.45 11.08 -9.04
CA HIS A 316 -6.32 11.96 -9.80
C HIS A 316 -7.70 11.32 -9.91
N GLU A 317 -8.75 12.08 -9.60
CA GLU A 317 -10.09 11.77 -10.09
C GLU A 317 -10.02 11.57 -11.61
N PRO A 318 -10.78 10.62 -12.17
CA PRO A 318 -10.90 10.53 -13.61
C PRO A 318 -11.34 11.89 -14.14
N LEU A 319 -10.64 12.39 -15.17
CA LEU A 319 -11.21 13.42 -16.02
C LEU A 319 -12.54 12.85 -16.51
N GLU A 320 -13.65 13.49 -16.15
CA GLU A 320 -14.95 13.16 -16.74
C GLU A 320 -14.81 13.18 -18.28
N PRO A 321 -15.44 12.21 -18.98
CA PRO A 321 -15.27 12.02 -20.42
C PRO A 321 -15.66 13.24 -21.27
#